data_AF-A0A6B2Z6H1-F1
#
_entry.id   AF-A0A6B2Z6H1-F1
#
_cell.length_a   1.000
_cell.length_b   1.000
_cell.length_c   1.000
_cell.angle_alpha   90.00
_cell.angle_beta   90.00
_cell.angle_gamma   90.00
#
_symmetry.space_group_name_H-M   'P 1'
#
loop_
_entity.id
_entity.type
_entity.pdbx_description
1 polymer ?
#
loop_
_entity_poly.entity_id
_entity_poly.type
_entity_poly.pdbx_seq_one_letter_code
_entity_poly.pdbx_strand_id
1 'polypeptide(L)' 'MNRPLTVRLDPDTSRLLRLYRGQSPAAVFGQAMRLLATADGHLDPAGNVKQQRP' A
#
# COMPACT_ATOMS: atom_id res chain seq x y z
N MET A 1 3.87 -7.49 -16.66
CA MET A 1 2.50 -7.90 -16.26
C MET A 1 2.51 -8.11 -14.75
N ASN A 2 1.91 -7.21 -13.97
CA ASN A 2 1.82 -7.38 -12.51
C ASN A 2 0.84 -8.51 -12.20
N ARG A 3 1.34 -9.62 -11.66
CA ARG A 3 0.50 -10.73 -11.19
C ARG A 3 -0.12 -10.36 -9.83
N PRO A 4 -1.39 -10.71 -9.57
CA PRO A 4 -1.99 -10.49 -8.26
C PRO A 4 -1.20 -11.28 -7.20
N LEU A 5 -0.82 -10.58 -6.12
CA LEU A 5 -0.13 -11.17 -4.98
C LEU A 5 -1.15 -11.52 -3.91
N THR A 6 -1.09 -12.75 -3.39
CA THR A 6 -1.86 -13.14 -2.20
C THR A 6 -0.99 -12.95 -0.96
N VAL A 7 -1.47 -12.15 -0.01
CA VAL A 7 -0.78 -11.89 1.25
C VAL A 7 -1.61 -12.45 2.40
N ARG A 8 -0.97 -13.19 3.29
CA ARG A 8 -1.56 -13.59 4.57
C ARG A 8 -1.29 -12.51 5.60
N LEU A 9 -2.34 -12.11 6.31
CA LEU A 9 -2.26 -11.10 7.37
C LEU A 9 -2.29 -11.79 8.72
N ASP A 10 -1.56 -11.24 9.67
CA ASP A 10 -1.72 -11.61 11.06
C ASP A 10 -3.09 -11.13 11.61
N PRO A 11 -3.61 -11.74 12.69
CA PRO A 11 -4.86 -11.34 13.32
C PRO A 11 -4.95 -9.85 13.69
N ASP A 12 -3.88 -9.25 14.19
CA ASP A 12 -3.86 -7.85 14.62
C ASP A 12 -4.00 -6.90 13.43
N THR A 13 -3.24 -7.15 12.36
CA THR A 13 -3.36 -6.40 11.10
C THR A 13 -4.74 -6.58 10.47
N SER A 14 -5.29 -7.80 10.50
CA SER A 14 -6.66 -8.06 10.03
C SER A 14 -7.71 -7.29 10.82
N ARG A 15 -7.49 -7.10 12.13
CA ARG A 15 -8.39 -6.32 12.98
C ARG A 15 -8.42 -4.84 12.59
N LEU A 16 -7.29 -4.28 12.17
CA LEU A 16 -7.21 -2.88 11.71
C LEU A 16 -8.07 -2.62 10.47
N LEU A 17 -8.23 -3.60 9.57
CA LEU A 17 -9.11 -3.46 8.40
C LEU A 17 -10.57 -3.18 8.77
N ARG A 18 -11.01 -3.56 9.98
CA ARG A 18 -12.37 -3.29 10.46
C ARG A 18 -12.66 -1.80 10.65
N LEU A 19 -11.63 -0.95 10.71
CA LEU A 19 -11.76 0.50 10.78
C LEU A 19 -12.16 1.11 9.43
N TYR A 20 -11.91 0.40 8.32
CA TYR A 20 -12.12 0.88 6.94
C TYR A 20 -13.34 0.21 6.30
N ARG A 21 -14.47 0.18 7.03
CA ARG A 21 -15.70 -0.48 6.56
C ARG A 21 -16.16 0.09 5.20
N GLY A 22 -16.60 -0.79 4.32
CA GLY A 22 -17.07 -0.44 2.97
C GLY A 22 -15.97 -0.28 1.93
N GLN A 23 -14.69 -0.33 2.33
CA GLN A 23 -13.56 -0.37 1.40
C GLN A 23 -13.06 -1.79 1.20
N SER A 24 -12.57 -2.09 0.00
CA SER A 24 -11.92 -3.39 -0.25
C SER A 24 -10.54 -3.41 0.45
N PRO A 25 -10.12 -4.53 1.04
CA PRO A 25 -8.79 -4.64 1.65
C PRO A 25 -7.66 -4.25 0.68
N ALA A 26 -7.79 -4.61 -0.60
CA ALA A 26 -6.84 -4.25 -1.64
C ALA A 26 -6.71 -2.72 -1.81
N ALA A 27 -7.81 -1.97 -1.75
CA ALA A 27 -7.77 -0.51 -1.83
C ALA A 27 -7.07 0.10 -0.60
N VAL A 28 -7.39 -0.40 0.60
CA VAL A 28 -6.76 0.05 1.85
C VAL A 28 -5.24 -0.19 1.81
N PHE A 29 -4.82 -1.38 1.38
CA PHE A 29 -3.38 -1.68 1.24
C PHE A 29 -2.71 -0.84 0.16
N GLY A 30 -3.37 -0.60 -0.97
CA GLY A 30 -2.86 0.29 -2.01
C GLY A 30 -2.60 1.71 -1.48
N GLN A 31 -3.52 2.23 -0.67
CA GLN A 31 -3.36 3.54 -0.04
C GLN A 31 -2.26 3.53 1.04
N ALA A 32 -2.21 2.52 1.89
CA ALA A 32 -1.18 2.38 2.92
C ALA A 32 0.22 2.30 2.29
N MET A 33 0.40 1.53 1.21
CA MET A 33 1.67 1.43 0.49
C MET A 33 2.10 2.75 -0.14
N ARG A 34 1.15 3.54 -0.67
CA ARG A 34 1.47 4.89 -1.19
C ARG A 34 1.91 5.83 -0.07
N LEU A 35 1.21 5.82 1.07
CA LEU A 35 1.58 6.65 2.21
C LEU A 35 2.97 6.30 2.74
N LEU A 36 3.28 5.00 2.85
CA LEU A 36 4.60 4.51 3.25
C LEU A 36 5.66 4.96 2.24
N ALA A 37 5.45 4.72 0.96
CA ALA A 37 6.39 5.11 -0.09
C ALA A 37 6.61 6.64 -0.18
N THR A 38 5.59 7.44 0.13
CA THR A 38 5.75 8.90 0.26
C THR A 38 6.59 9.26 1.48
N ALA A 39 6.31 8.67 2.65
CA ALA A 39 7.04 8.92 3.89
C ALA A 39 8.53 8.55 3.75
N ASP A 40 8.82 7.45 3.04
CA ASP A 40 10.18 6.98 2.75
C ASP A 40 10.86 7.78 1.62
N GLY A 41 10.15 8.72 0.99
CA GLY A 41 10.67 9.54 -0.09
C GLY A 41 10.87 8.79 -1.41
N HIS A 42 10.27 7.60 -1.56
CA HIS A 42 10.29 6.79 -2.78
C HIS A 42 9.39 7.35 -3.89
N LEU A 43 8.39 8.16 -3.56
CA LEU A 43 7.52 8.81 -4.54
C LEU A 43 7.95 10.25 -4.82
N ASP A 44 7.85 10.65 -6.08
CA ASP A 44 7.95 12.06 -6.50
C ASP A 44 6.68 12.86 -6.10
N PRO A 45 6.66 14.20 -6.22
CA PRO A 45 5.48 15.00 -5.91
C PRO A 45 4.24 14.68 -6.76
N ALA A 46 4.42 14.02 -7.91
CA ALA A 46 3.33 13.55 -8.78
C ALA A 46 2.84 12.13 -8.41
N GLY A 47 3.45 11.48 -7.41
CA GLY A 47 3.10 10.14 -6.95
C GLY A 47 3.73 9.01 -7.77
N ASN A 48 4.70 9.29 -8.63
CA ASN A 48 5.43 8.27 -9.38
C ASN A 48 6.62 7.76 -8.57
N VAL A 49 6.97 6.49 -8.77
CA VAL A 49 8.19 5.92 -8.17
C VAL A 49 9.40 6.67 -8.72
N LYS A 50 10.20 7.26 -7.82
CA LYS A 50 11.47 7.88 -8.21
C LYS A 50 12.36 6.80 -8.81
N GLN A 51 12.72 6.95 -10.08
CA GLN A 51 13.76 6.14 -10.67
C GLN A 51 15.08 6.53 -10.00
N GLN A 52 15.59 5.70 -9.10
CA GLN A 52 17.01 5.73 -8.78
C GLN A 52 17.74 5.37 -10.09
N ARG A 53 18.38 6.35 -10.72
CA ARG A 53 19.36 6.05 -11.76
C ARG A 53 20.53 5.31 -11.07
N PRO A 54 20.98 4.17 -11.61
CA PRO A 54 22.15 3.47 -11.09
C PRO A 54 23.41 4.33 -11.17
#